data_AF-A0AAU5R2J9-F1
#
_entry.id   AF-A0AAU5R2J9-F1
#
_cell.length_a   1.000
_cell.length_b   1.000
_cell.length_c   1.000
_cell.angle_alpha   90.00
_cell.angle_beta   90.00
_cell.angle_gamma   90.00
#
_symmetry.space_group_name_H-M   'P 1'
#
loop_
_entity.id
_entity.type
_entity.pdbx_description
1 polymer ?
#
loop_
_entity_poly.entity_id
_entity_poly.type
_entity_poly.pdbx_seq_one_letter_code
_entity_poly.pdbx_strand_id
1 'polypeptide(L)'
;MRRRTLDFSAVGPGLGDPAEGFTHGCLTGIADLAALERYMYDPVHLAGDFDIIPRLARLHAVRFTDDGDPRIGSEIFAMHRRKLAAYPEWEKLLDSIPDSSLT
;
A
#
# COMPACT_ATOMS: atom_id res chain seq x y z
N MET A 1 15.31 7.52 -19.56
CA MET A 1 13.85 7.74 -19.45
C MET A 1 13.39 7.16 -18.11
N ARG A 2 12.82 7.95 -17.18
CA ARG A 2 12.28 7.40 -15.92
C ARG A 2 11.05 6.57 -16.25
N ARG A 3 11.06 5.27 -15.95
CA ARG A 3 9.86 4.41 -16.06
C ARG A 3 8.89 4.82 -14.95
N ARG A 4 7.60 4.98 -15.27
CA ARG A 4 6.56 5.31 -14.28
C ARG A 4 6.44 4.20 -13.24
N THR A 5 6.18 4.59 -12.01
CA THR A 5 5.84 3.73 -10.86
C THR A 5 4.34 3.54 -10.73
N LEU A 6 3.57 4.55 -11.15
CA LEU A 6 2.11 4.62 -11.05
C LEU A 6 1.50 4.99 -12.41
N ASP A 7 0.36 4.37 -12.73
CA ASP A 7 -0.44 4.77 -13.89
C ASP A 7 -1.43 5.89 -13.52
N PHE A 8 -2.12 5.72 -12.38
CA PHE A 8 -3.00 6.71 -11.81
C PHE A 8 -3.12 6.55 -10.29
N SER A 9 -3.58 7.59 -9.62
CA SER A 9 -3.97 7.53 -8.20
C SER A 9 -5.13 8.47 -7.93
N ALA A 10 -5.99 8.11 -6.99
CA ALA A 10 -7.06 8.95 -6.51
C ALA A 10 -7.16 8.85 -4.98
N VAL A 11 -7.43 9.96 -4.32
CA VAL A 11 -7.74 10.02 -2.88
C VAL A 11 -8.96 10.88 -2.67
N GLY A 12 -9.81 10.52 -1.72
CA GLY A 12 -11.01 11.29 -1.41
C GLY A 12 -11.79 10.73 -0.23
N PRO A 13 -12.95 11.32 0.09
CA PRO A 13 -13.84 10.82 1.12
C PRO A 13 -14.23 9.35 0.88
N GLY A 14 -14.30 8.58 1.95
CA GLY A 14 -14.80 7.21 1.91
C GLY A 14 -16.27 7.17 1.48
N LEU A 15 -16.61 6.20 0.63
CA LEU A 15 -18.00 5.96 0.18
C LEU A 15 -18.65 4.73 0.85
N GLY A 16 -17.93 4.07 1.77
CA GLY A 16 -18.41 2.90 2.51
C GLY A 16 -19.40 3.25 3.62
N ASP A 17 -19.81 2.25 4.39
CA ASP A 17 -20.69 2.46 5.53
C ASP A 17 -19.99 3.35 6.59
N PRO A 18 -20.55 4.53 6.93
CA PRO A 18 -19.98 5.38 7.97
C PRO A 18 -19.80 4.68 9.32
N ALA A 19 -20.59 3.65 9.62
CA ALA A 19 -20.47 2.86 10.84
C ALA A 19 -19.15 2.06 10.91
N GLU A 20 -18.49 1.81 9.77
CA GLU A 20 -17.16 1.15 9.73
C GLU A 20 -16.02 2.10 10.13
N GLY A 21 -16.28 3.40 10.19
CA GLY A 21 -15.34 4.40 10.72
C GLY A 21 -14.21 4.82 9.79
N PHE A 22 -14.18 4.35 8.53
CA PHE A 22 -13.22 4.82 7.52
C PHE A 22 -13.65 6.17 6.92
N THR A 23 -12.75 7.15 6.89
CA THR A 23 -13.05 8.51 6.43
C THR A 23 -12.59 8.82 5.01
N HIS A 24 -11.55 8.12 4.54
CA HIS A 24 -10.94 8.36 3.24
C HIS A 24 -10.67 7.04 2.52
N GLY A 25 -10.74 7.07 1.19
CA GLY A 25 -10.26 6.01 0.30
C GLY A 25 -9.07 6.49 -0.51
N CYS A 26 -8.12 5.59 -0.77
CA CYS A 26 -7.03 5.80 -1.71
C CYS A 26 -6.98 4.62 -2.68
N LEU A 27 -6.88 4.91 -3.98
CA LEU A 27 -6.73 3.92 -5.04
C LEU A 27 -5.50 4.26 -5.87
N THR A 28 -4.70 3.26 -6.18
CA THR A 28 -3.51 3.40 -7.00
C THR A 28 -3.48 2.30 -8.06
N GLY A 29 -3.37 2.70 -9.32
CA GLY A 29 -3.20 1.79 -10.46
C GLY A 29 -1.72 1.53 -10.74
N ILE A 30 -1.34 0.25 -10.76
CA ILE A 30 0.03 -0.22 -10.98
C ILE A 30 0.04 -1.19 -12.17
N ALA A 31 0.84 -0.89 -13.19
CA ALA A 31 0.85 -1.65 -14.45
C ALA A 31 1.29 -3.11 -14.31
N ASP A 32 2.31 -3.38 -13.50
CA ASP A 32 2.94 -4.70 -13.39
C ASP A 32 3.71 -4.85 -12.06
N LEU A 33 4.18 -6.06 -11.77
CA LEU A 33 4.96 -6.35 -10.56
C LEU A 33 6.27 -5.56 -10.49
N ALA A 34 6.91 -5.27 -11.64
CA ALA A 34 8.13 -4.47 -11.64
C ALA A 34 7.83 -3.00 -11.28
N ALA A 35 6.67 -2.46 -11.68
CA ALA A 35 6.18 -1.14 -11.32
C ALA A 35 5.81 -1.10 -9.84
N LEU A 36 5.16 -2.14 -9.32
CA LEU A 36 4.89 -2.28 -7.90
C LEU A 36 6.18 -2.26 -7.08
N GLU A 37 7.22 -3.00 -7.50
CA GLU A 37 8.50 -3.00 -6.80
C GLU A 37 9.10 -1.60 -6.80
N ARG A 38 9.18 -0.94 -7.96
CA ARG A 38 9.68 0.44 -8.02
C ARG A 38 8.86 1.39 -7.15
N TYR A 39 7.54 1.25 -7.11
CA TYR A 39 6.66 2.06 -6.26
C TYR A 39 6.94 1.84 -4.77
N MET A 40 7.04 0.59 -4.32
CA MET A 40 7.27 0.22 -2.92
C MET A 40 8.60 0.76 -2.37
N TYR A 41 9.61 0.91 -3.23
CA TYR A 41 10.94 1.42 -2.89
C TYR A 41 11.18 2.86 -3.37
N ASP A 42 10.16 3.53 -3.92
CA ASP A 42 10.31 4.92 -4.35
C ASP A 42 10.59 5.80 -3.12
N PRO A 43 11.63 6.66 -3.14
CA PRO A 43 11.95 7.50 -2.00
C PRO A 43 10.80 8.39 -1.53
N VAL A 44 9.92 8.83 -2.44
CA VAL A 44 8.75 9.64 -2.09
C VAL A 44 7.72 8.79 -1.36
N HIS A 45 7.51 7.53 -1.78
CA HIS A 45 6.60 6.61 -1.11
C HIS A 45 7.12 6.25 0.29
N LEU A 46 8.41 5.91 0.39
CA LEU A 46 9.06 5.59 1.66
C LEU A 46 9.01 6.76 2.65
N ALA A 47 9.33 7.98 2.21
CA ALA A 47 9.26 9.16 3.07
C ALA A 47 7.82 9.48 3.49
N GLY A 48 6.87 9.38 2.55
CA GLY A 48 5.45 9.65 2.81
C GLY A 48 4.85 8.72 3.85
N ASP A 49 5.26 7.44 3.89
CA ASP A 49 4.78 6.48 4.88
C ASP A 49 5.03 6.98 6.32
N PHE A 50 6.20 7.56 6.62
CA PHE A 50 6.52 8.10 7.96
C PHE A 50 5.71 9.35 8.33
N ASP A 51 5.22 10.11 7.36
CA ASP A 51 4.37 11.28 7.61
C ASP A 51 2.89 10.91 7.74
N ILE A 52 2.44 9.88 7.02
CA ILE A 52 1.04 9.49 6.91
C ILE A 52 0.65 8.48 7.99
N ILE A 53 1.41 7.41 8.16
CA ILE A 53 1.02 6.28 9.02
C ILE A 53 0.74 6.70 10.47
N PRO A 54 1.55 7.56 11.13
CA PRO A 54 1.28 7.99 12.51
C PRO A 54 -0.03 8.74 12.71
N ARG A 55 -0.68 9.16 11.62
CA ARG A 55 -1.95 9.91 11.63
C ARG A 55 -3.15 9.00 11.42
N LEU A 56 -2.93 7.72 11.12
CA LEU A 56 -3.98 6.76 10.87
C LEU A 56 -4.46 6.16 12.19
N ALA A 57 -5.72 6.39 12.53
CA ALA A 57 -6.38 5.65 13.61
C ALA A 57 -6.77 4.24 13.17
N ARG A 58 -7.02 4.04 11.87
CA ARG A 58 -7.45 2.78 11.27
C ARG A 58 -6.99 2.65 9.82
N LEU A 59 -6.62 1.45 9.38
CA LEU A 59 -6.19 1.16 8.01
C LEU A 59 -6.72 -0.19 7.52
N HIS A 60 -7.38 -0.21 6.37
CA HIS A 60 -7.65 -1.45 5.64
C HIS A 60 -7.09 -1.32 4.22
N ALA A 61 -6.28 -2.29 3.81
CA ALA A 61 -5.68 -2.33 2.49
C ALA A 61 -6.05 -3.64 1.80
N VAL A 62 -6.62 -3.52 0.61
CA VAL A 62 -6.97 -4.64 -0.28
C VAL A 62 -6.35 -4.41 -1.66
N ARG A 63 -6.02 -5.50 -2.34
CA ARG A 63 -5.43 -5.49 -3.68
C ARG A 63 -6.30 -6.33 -4.61
N PHE A 64 -6.43 -5.85 -5.85
CA PHE A 64 -7.12 -6.56 -6.91
C PHE A 64 -6.22 -6.59 -8.14
N THR A 65 -6.37 -7.62 -8.97
CA THR A 65 -5.68 -7.74 -10.25
C THR A 65 -6.65 -8.29 -11.28
N ASP A 66 -6.49 -7.83 -12.52
CA ASP A 66 -7.14 -8.37 -13.71
C ASP A 66 -6.33 -9.50 -14.36
N ASP A 67 -5.11 -9.73 -13.88
CA ASP A 67 -4.27 -10.84 -14.31
C ASP A 67 -4.78 -12.16 -13.69
N GLY A 68 -4.97 -13.16 -14.56
CA GLY A 68 -5.49 -14.48 -14.18
C GLY A 68 -4.46 -15.42 -13.57
N ASP A 69 -3.18 -15.03 -13.44
CA ASP A 69 -2.16 -15.89 -12.82
C ASP A 69 -2.40 -16.02 -11.30
N PRO A 70 -2.74 -17.23 -10.80
CA PRO A 70 -3.01 -17.44 -9.38
C PRO A 70 -1.79 -17.20 -8.48
N ARG A 71 -0.57 -17.08 -9.03
CA ARG A 71 0.66 -16.86 -8.26
C ARG A 71 0.88 -15.41 -7.86
N ILE A 72 0.21 -14.44 -8.48
CA ILE A 72 0.47 -13.01 -8.27
C ILE A 72 0.36 -12.60 -6.80
N GLY A 73 -0.66 -13.07 -6.08
CA GLY A 73 -0.80 -12.77 -4.65
C GLY A 73 0.42 -13.22 -3.84
N SER A 74 0.97 -14.40 -4.15
CA SER A 74 2.14 -14.93 -3.46
C SER A 74 3.42 -14.16 -3.79
N GLU A 75 3.57 -13.67 -5.02
CA GLU A 75 4.71 -12.85 -5.46
C GLU A 75 4.66 -11.47 -4.78
N ILE A 76 3.48 -10.83 -4.75
CA ILE A 76 3.27 -9.56 -4.05
C ILE A 76 3.54 -9.72 -2.54
N PHE A 77 3.07 -10.79 -1.91
CA PHE A 77 3.35 -11.04 -0.50
C PHE A 77 4.86 -11.21 -0.23
N ALA A 78 5.56 -11.92 -1.13
CA ALA A 78 7.01 -12.06 -1.04
C ALA A 78 7.73 -10.71 -1.17
N MET A 79 7.24 -9.78 -2.00
CA MET A 79 7.77 -8.41 -2.12
C MET A 79 7.62 -7.63 -0.82
N HIS A 80 6.45 -7.69 -0.17
CA HIS A 80 6.20 -7.01 1.11
C HIS A 80 7.12 -7.55 2.21
N ARG A 81 7.32 -8.87 2.29
CA ARG A 81 8.29 -9.45 3.24
C ARG A 81 9.72 -8.98 2.99
N ARG A 82 10.13 -8.83 1.72
CA ARG A 82 11.45 -8.25 1.39
C ARG A 82 11.56 -6.79 1.84
N LYS A 83 10.50 -5.99 1.65
CA LYS A 83 10.47 -4.59 2.13
C LYS A 83 10.60 -4.52 3.65
N LEU A 84 9.84 -5.33 4.39
CA LEU A 84 9.91 -5.39 5.86
C LEU A 84 11.30 -5.79 6.35
N ALA A 85 11.93 -6.78 5.72
CA ALA A 85 13.29 -7.18 6.06
C ALA A 85 14.34 -6.08 5.77
N ALA A 86 14.11 -5.25 4.75
CA ALA A 86 15.00 -4.15 4.38
C ALA A 86 14.81 -2.89 5.23
N TYR A 87 13.60 -2.65 5.74
CA TYR A 87 13.21 -1.47 6.51
C TYR A 87 12.47 -1.87 7.79
N PRO A 88 13.16 -2.41 8.81
CA PRO A 88 12.53 -2.87 10.05
C PRO A 88 11.84 -1.74 10.85
N GLU A 89 12.26 -0.49 10.67
CA GLU A 89 11.57 0.67 11.22
C GLU A 89 10.17 0.88 10.62
N TRP A 90 9.96 0.43 9.38
CA TRP A 90 8.66 0.51 8.71
C TRP A 90 7.67 -0.51 9.27
N GLU A 91 8.15 -1.69 9.68
CA GLU A 91 7.34 -2.68 10.40
C GLU A 91 6.80 -2.10 11.71
N LYS A 92 7.67 -1.49 12.52
CA LYS A 92 7.26 -0.81 13.77
C LYS A 92 6.26 0.32 13.53
N LEU A 93 6.40 1.01 12.40
CA LEU A 93 5.50 2.07 12.00
C LEU A 93 4.11 1.52 11.66
N LEU A 94 4.03 0.41 10.91
CA LEU A 94 2.75 -0.27 10.64
C LEU A 94 2.10 -0.81 11.90
N ASP A 95 2.88 -1.40 12.81
CA ASP A 95 2.40 -1.90 14.10
C ASP A 95 1.88 -0.78 15.02
N SER A 96 2.20 0.49 14.73
CA SER A 96 1.70 1.63 15.50
C SER A 96 0.27 2.04 15.13
N ILE A 97 -0.30 1.49 14.04
CA ILE A 97 -1.68 1.76 13.64
C ILE A 97 -2.62 1.00 14.60
N PRO A 98 -3.50 1.69 15.36
CA PRO A 98 -4.32 1.04 16.39
C PRO A 98 -5.23 -0.09 15.88
N ASP A 99 -5.70 0.05 14.64
CA ASP A 99 -6.62 -0.89 14.01
C ASP A 99 -6.25 -1.05 12.53
N SER A 100 -5.53 -2.13 12.21
CA SER A 100 -5.07 -2.37 10.84
C SER A 100 -5.36 -3.78 10.34
N SER A 101 -5.71 -3.86 9.05
CA SER A 101 -5.88 -5.11 8.33
C SER A 101 -5.28 -4.96 6.93
N LEU A 102 -4.21 -5.71 6.68
CA LEU A 102 -3.46 -5.69 5.42
C LEU A 102 -3.59 -7.06 4.76
N THR A 103 -4.33 -7.14 3.64
CA THR A 103 -4.59 -8.39 2.92
C THR A 103 -4.05 -8.41 1.50
#